data_AF-A0A957DZI1-F1
#
_entry.id   AF-A0A957DZI1-F1
#
_cell.length_a   1.000
_cell.length_b   1.000
_cell.length_c   1.000
_cell.angle_alpha   90.00
_cell.angle_beta   90.00
_cell.angle_gamma   90.00
#
_symmetry.space_group_name_H-M   'P 1'
#
loop_
_entity.id
_entity.type
_entity.pdbx_description
1 polymer ?
#
loop_
_entity_poly.entity_id
_entity_poly.type
_entity_poly.pdbx_seq_one_letter_code
_entity_poly.pdbx_strand_id
1 'polypeptide(L)'
;MYPEDRVLVAYVPHPADFKRIQSEGWYRIPQKHVPKGLHAEYIAFYFGSRFGQQKWAIHYYAPNLGHELMRRVDLIPAEPDHPRADSIYYKIQLGELQTLPTPIMSLRWRRVTFIHTTWDRFQDATEINDLFIEGDPYVDRLYAVLKERGIQAERNYAVKESGDVYHVPLAVPCQNGRITLTTDQLPQSEQAVLSLADQIVRETAVKGGICQDPATI
;
A
#
# COMPACT_ATOMS: atom_id res chain seq x y z
N MET A 1 -0.50 -20.96 4.53
CA MET A 1 -0.19 -19.96 3.50
C MET A 1 1.16 -20.29 2.91
N TYR A 2 1.30 -20.12 1.61
CA TYR A 2 2.56 -20.23 0.89
C TYR A 2 3.17 -18.83 0.72
N PRO A 3 4.51 -18.69 0.72
CA PRO A 3 5.19 -17.40 0.54
C PRO A 3 4.69 -16.59 -0.67
N GLU A 4 4.39 -17.28 -1.77
CA GLU A 4 3.92 -16.72 -3.03
C GLU A 4 2.41 -16.40 -3.07
N ASP A 5 1.63 -16.77 -2.03
CA ASP A 5 0.22 -16.43 -1.95
C ASP A 5 0.08 -14.90 -2.07
N ARG A 6 -0.86 -14.42 -2.88
CA ARG A 6 -1.03 -12.99 -3.12
C ARG A 6 -2.00 -12.42 -2.10
N VAL A 7 -1.63 -11.25 -1.59
CA VAL A 7 -2.45 -10.46 -0.68
C VAL A 7 -2.83 -9.17 -1.37
N LEU A 8 -4.13 -8.87 -1.41
CA LEU A 8 -4.64 -7.58 -1.84
C LEU A 8 -4.94 -6.74 -0.59
N VAL A 9 -4.16 -5.69 -0.38
CA VAL A 9 -4.46 -4.67 0.61
C VAL A 9 -5.53 -3.75 0.04
N ALA A 10 -6.69 -3.68 0.68
CA ALA A 10 -7.81 -2.86 0.28
C ALA A 10 -8.08 -1.75 1.29
N TYR A 11 -8.30 -0.53 0.80
CA TYR A 11 -8.62 0.62 1.62
C TYR A 11 -10.06 0.59 2.15
N VAL A 12 -10.23 0.70 3.47
CA VAL A 12 -11.53 0.77 4.16
C VAL A 12 -11.73 2.18 4.73
N PRO A 13 -12.59 3.02 4.12
CA PRO A 13 -12.70 4.43 4.48
C PRO A 13 -13.54 4.69 5.75
N HIS A 14 -14.43 3.77 6.12
CA HIS A 14 -15.45 4.01 7.15
C HIS A 14 -15.63 2.80 8.07
N PRO A 15 -15.78 2.99 9.40
CA PRO A 15 -16.04 1.89 10.34
C PRO A 15 -17.29 1.08 10.00
N ALA A 16 -18.31 1.71 9.40
CA ALA A 16 -19.50 1.01 8.94
C ALA A 16 -19.21 -0.02 7.82
N ASP A 17 -18.16 0.18 7.03
CA ASP A 17 -17.73 -0.81 6.03
C ASP A 17 -17.04 -1.99 6.69
N PHE A 18 -16.21 -1.73 7.70
CA PHE A 18 -15.56 -2.79 8.47
C PHE A 18 -16.55 -3.61 9.31
N LYS A 19 -17.59 -2.97 9.86
CA LYS A 19 -18.66 -3.70 10.55
C LYS A 19 -19.33 -4.73 9.65
N ARG A 20 -19.56 -4.42 8.37
CA ARG A 20 -20.11 -5.38 7.39
C ARG A 20 -19.15 -6.52 7.09
N ILE A 21 -17.84 -6.24 6.98
CA ILE A 21 -16.82 -7.29 6.86
C ILE A 21 -16.94 -8.27 8.04
N GLN A 22 -17.07 -7.75 9.26
CA GLN A 22 -17.16 -8.58 10.47
C GLN A 22 -18.48 -9.35 10.58
N SER A 23 -19.62 -8.72 10.28
CA SER A 23 -20.94 -9.33 10.53
C SER A 23 -21.50 -10.12 9.34
N GLU A 24 -21.12 -9.76 8.12
CA GLU A 24 -21.71 -10.31 6.89
C GLU A 24 -20.70 -11.14 6.08
N GLY A 25 -19.40 -11.10 6.40
CA GLY A 25 -18.40 -11.96 5.76
C GLY A 25 -18.11 -11.62 4.30
N TRP A 26 -18.30 -10.36 3.89
CA TRP A 26 -17.96 -9.92 2.54
C TRP A 26 -17.40 -8.50 2.52
N TYR A 27 -16.63 -8.19 1.47
CA TYR A 27 -16.15 -6.84 1.16
C TYR A 27 -16.47 -6.43 -0.28
N ARG A 28 -16.58 -5.13 -0.54
CA ARG A 28 -16.87 -4.62 -1.90
C ARG A 28 -15.72 -3.81 -2.47
N ILE A 29 -15.45 -4.01 -3.75
CA ILE A 29 -14.47 -3.24 -4.50
C ILE A 29 -15.13 -2.72 -5.79
N PRO A 30 -15.14 -1.41 -6.07
CA PRO A 30 -15.76 -0.91 -7.30
C PRO A 30 -14.98 -1.41 -8.53
N GLN A 31 -15.69 -2.00 -9.48
CA GLN A 31 -15.08 -2.66 -10.65
C GLN A 31 -14.13 -1.75 -11.43
N LYS A 32 -14.50 -0.47 -11.57
CA LYS A 32 -13.73 0.54 -12.32
C LYS A 32 -12.34 0.86 -11.74
N HIS A 33 -12.06 0.49 -10.49
CA HIS A 33 -10.83 0.88 -9.80
C HIS A 33 -9.83 -0.24 -9.58
N VAL A 34 -10.11 -1.47 -10.03
CA VAL A 34 -9.22 -2.62 -9.81
C VAL A 34 -8.18 -2.66 -10.93
N PRO A 35 -6.90 -2.28 -10.71
CA PRO A 35 -5.97 -2.03 -11.80
C PRO A 35 -5.47 -3.31 -12.51
N LYS A 36 -5.61 -4.48 -11.86
CA LYS A 36 -4.99 -5.75 -12.30
C LYS A 36 -5.86 -7.00 -12.02
N GLY A 37 -7.16 -6.81 -11.78
CA GLY A 37 -8.09 -7.88 -11.35
C GLY A 37 -7.99 -8.23 -9.85
N LEU A 38 -8.92 -9.06 -9.35
CA LEU A 38 -9.00 -9.50 -7.94
C LEU A 38 -8.17 -10.76 -7.65
N HIS A 39 -7.03 -10.90 -8.32
CA HIS A 39 -6.20 -12.08 -8.18
C HIS A 39 -5.40 -12.04 -6.87
N ALA A 40 -6.06 -12.44 -5.78
CA ALA A 40 -5.48 -12.54 -4.45
C ALA A 40 -6.15 -13.65 -3.65
N GLU A 41 -5.34 -14.44 -2.96
CA GLU A 41 -5.75 -15.51 -2.06
C GLU A 41 -6.21 -14.93 -0.71
N TYR A 42 -5.72 -13.74 -0.34
CA TYR A 42 -6.11 -13.03 0.89
C TYR A 42 -6.42 -11.55 0.64
N ILE A 43 -7.36 -11.00 1.42
CA ILE A 43 -7.65 -9.56 1.47
C ILE A 43 -7.23 -9.02 2.83
N ALA A 44 -6.42 -7.96 2.83
CA ALA A 44 -6.02 -7.22 4.03
C ALA A 44 -6.67 -5.84 4.05
N PHE A 45 -7.04 -5.34 5.24
CA PHE A 45 -7.87 -4.13 5.36
C PHE A 45 -7.09 -2.95 5.92
N TYR A 46 -6.77 -1.97 5.06
CA TYR A 46 -6.09 -0.74 5.44
C TYR A 46 -7.09 0.34 5.86
N PHE A 47 -7.05 0.74 7.13
CA PHE A 47 -8.07 1.62 7.71
C PHE A 47 -7.83 3.11 7.43
N GLY A 48 -8.90 3.81 7.07
CA GLY A 48 -8.89 5.26 6.86
C GLY A 48 -8.86 6.09 8.14
N SER A 49 -8.82 7.42 7.96
CA SER A 49 -8.69 8.40 9.05
C SER A 49 -9.82 8.36 10.09
N ARG A 50 -10.96 7.75 9.76
CA ARG A 50 -12.15 7.64 10.63
C ARG A 50 -12.07 6.55 11.70
N PHE A 51 -11.01 5.73 11.70
CA PHE A 51 -10.84 4.60 12.62
C PHE A 51 -10.15 4.97 13.95
N GLY A 52 -10.05 6.26 14.29
CA GLY A 52 -9.49 6.69 15.58
C GLY A 52 -8.06 6.19 15.80
N GLN A 53 -7.83 5.43 16.87
CA GLN A 53 -6.51 4.86 17.20
C GLN A 53 -6.07 3.76 16.24
N GLN A 54 -6.98 3.16 15.48
CA GLN A 54 -6.68 2.11 14.50
C GLN A 54 -6.47 2.66 13.09
N LYS A 55 -6.56 3.98 12.89
CA LYS A 55 -6.41 4.60 11.56
C LYS A 55 -5.03 4.34 10.95
N TRP A 56 -4.99 4.38 9.63
CA TRP A 56 -3.76 4.32 8.82
C TRP A 56 -2.91 3.09 9.11
N ALA A 57 -3.57 1.94 9.27
CA ALA A 57 -2.92 0.69 9.55
C ALA A 57 -3.75 -0.49 9.04
N ILE A 58 -3.06 -1.61 8.85
CA ILE A 58 -3.68 -2.92 8.61
C ILE A 58 -3.66 -3.68 9.93
N HIS A 59 -4.85 -4.04 10.40
CA HIS A 59 -5.03 -4.84 11.61
C HIS A 59 -5.57 -6.24 11.30
N TYR A 60 -6.30 -6.36 10.18
CA TYR A 60 -7.07 -7.55 9.86
C TYR A 60 -6.86 -7.99 8.42
N TYR A 61 -6.98 -9.29 8.20
CA TYR A 61 -7.02 -9.91 6.89
C TYR A 61 -7.97 -11.11 6.90
N ALA A 62 -8.41 -11.55 5.72
CA ALA A 62 -9.27 -12.74 5.58
C ALA A 62 -8.95 -13.48 4.27
N PRO A 63 -9.15 -14.81 4.21
CA PRO A 63 -9.10 -15.57 2.97
C PRO A 63 -10.13 -15.05 1.96
N ASN A 64 -9.76 -14.98 0.69
CA ASN A 64 -10.68 -14.72 -0.41
C ASN A 64 -11.33 -16.03 -0.86
N LEU A 65 -12.64 -16.18 -0.65
CA LEU A 65 -13.40 -17.38 -1.01
C LEU A 65 -14.03 -17.30 -2.41
N GLY A 66 -13.85 -16.17 -3.11
CA GLY A 66 -14.45 -15.92 -4.41
C GLY A 66 -15.04 -14.53 -4.50
N HIS A 67 -15.57 -14.20 -5.69
CA HIS A 67 -16.26 -12.94 -5.91
C HIS A 67 -17.37 -13.06 -6.95
N GLU A 68 -18.37 -12.19 -6.81
CA GLU A 68 -19.45 -11.99 -7.79
C GLU A 68 -19.60 -10.51 -8.14
N LEU A 69 -20.19 -10.20 -9.30
CA LEU A 69 -20.49 -8.83 -9.71
C LEU A 69 -21.91 -8.46 -9.29
N MET A 70 -22.07 -7.34 -8.58
CA MET A 70 -23.36 -6.83 -8.13
C MET A 70 -23.41 -5.31 -8.22
N ARG A 71 -24.62 -4.72 -8.29
CA ARG A 71 -24.76 -3.27 -8.16
C ARG A 71 -24.65 -2.87 -6.69
N ARG A 72 -24.24 -1.62 -6.43
CA ARG A 72 -24.18 -1.09 -5.06
C ARG A 72 -25.52 -1.17 -4.35
N VAL A 73 -26.62 -0.85 -5.05
CA VAL A 73 -27.97 -0.88 -4.48
C VAL A 73 -28.37 -2.29 -4.03
N ASP A 74 -27.92 -3.33 -4.72
CA ASP A 74 -28.19 -4.72 -4.34
C ASP A 74 -27.33 -5.14 -3.14
N LEU A 75 -26.12 -4.59 -3.00
CA LEU A 75 -25.20 -4.84 -1.88
C LEU A 75 -25.58 -4.08 -0.61
N ILE A 76 -26.15 -2.88 -0.75
CA ILE A 76 -26.51 -2.01 0.36
C ILE A 76 -27.91 -1.43 0.10
N PRO A 77 -28.97 -2.25 0.29
CA PRO A 77 -30.34 -1.83 -0.01
C PRO A 77 -30.82 -0.62 0.81
N ALA A 78 -30.19 -0.36 1.95
CA ALA A 78 -30.48 0.79 2.82
C ALA A 78 -30.00 2.14 2.25
N GLU A 79 -29.23 2.16 1.16
CA GLU A 79 -28.71 3.38 0.52
C GLU A 79 -29.16 3.51 -0.96
N PRO A 80 -30.49 3.51 -1.24
CA PRO A 80 -30.99 3.45 -2.62
C PRO A 80 -30.64 4.69 -3.45
N ASP A 81 -30.62 5.88 -2.83
CA ASP A 81 -30.34 7.15 -3.52
C ASP A 81 -28.85 7.50 -3.57
N HIS A 82 -27.96 6.55 -3.28
CA HIS A 82 -26.53 6.81 -3.33
C HIS A 82 -26.11 7.21 -4.77
N PRO A 83 -25.22 8.20 -4.99
CA PRO A 83 -24.77 8.62 -6.34
C PRO A 83 -24.09 7.52 -7.19
N ARG A 84 -23.92 6.32 -6.63
CA ARG A 84 -23.28 5.16 -7.23
C ARG A 84 -24.16 3.91 -7.11
N ALA A 85 -25.46 4.06 -6.86
CA ALA A 85 -26.41 2.96 -6.67
C ALA A 85 -26.31 1.91 -7.79
N ASP A 86 -26.27 2.35 -9.04
CA ASP A 86 -26.17 1.48 -10.22
C ASP A 86 -24.73 1.10 -10.62
N SER A 87 -23.73 1.57 -9.89
CA SER A 87 -22.34 1.20 -10.19
C SER A 87 -22.10 -0.27 -9.84
N ILE A 88 -21.32 -0.95 -10.69
CA ILE A 88 -20.92 -2.34 -10.49
C ILE A 88 -19.75 -2.45 -9.52
N TYR A 89 -19.88 -3.37 -8.57
CA TYR A 89 -18.89 -3.73 -7.58
C TYR A 89 -18.65 -5.23 -7.64
N TYR A 90 -17.41 -5.62 -7.36
CA TYR A 90 -17.13 -6.96 -6.90
C TYR A 90 -17.59 -7.08 -5.45
N LYS A 91 -18.42 -8.07 -5.15
CA LYS A 91 -18.65 -8.57 -3.80
C LYS A 91 -17.71 -9.75 -3.60
N ILE A 92 -16.77 -9.59 -2.69
CA ILE A 92 -15.74 -10.58 -2.35
C ILE A 92 -16.20 -11.30 -1.10
N GLN A 93 -16.33 -12.61 -1.18
CA GLN A 93 -16.69 -13.48 -0.09
C GLN A 93 -15.44 -13.75 0.73
N LEU A 94 -15.52 -13.51 2.03
CA LEU A 94 -14.40 -13.61 2.94
C LEU A 94 -14.54 -14.86 3.80
N GLY A 95 -13.41 -15.51 4.06
CA GLY A 95 -13.31 -16.51 5.13
C GLY A 95 -13.30 -15.84 6.50
N GLU A 96 -12.89 -16.62 7.50
CA GLU A 96 -12.74 -16.11 8.87
C GLU A 96 -11.78 -14.91 8.91
N LEU A 97 -12.23 -13.84 9.58
CA LEU A 97 -11.45 -12.63 9.78
C LEU A 97 -10.36 -12.88 10.82
N GLN A 98 -9.11 -12.71 10.40
CA GLN A 98 -7.92 -12.91 11.23
C GLN A 98 -7.33 -11.57 11.64
N THR A 99 -6.76 -11.52 12.85
CA THR A 99 -6.07 -10.34 13.39
C THR A 99 -4.57 -10.52 13.27
N LEU A 100 -3.86 -9.48 12.84
CA LEU A 100 -2.40 -9.48 12.85
C LEU A 100 -1.87 -9.35 14.28
N PRO A 101 -0.83 -10.12 14.68
CA PRO A 101 -0.20 -9.97 15.99
C PRO A 101 0.37 -8.56 16.20
N THR A 102 0.93 -7.96 15.14
CA THR A 102 1.41 -6.58 15.11
C THR A 102 0.80 -5.89 13.89
N PRO A 103 0.12 -4.74 14.05
CA PRO A 103 -0.47 -4.04 12.92
C PRO A 103 0.60 -3.42 12.01
N ILE A 104 0.36 -3.46 10.70
CA ILE A 104 1.23 -2.82 9.71
C ILE A 104 0.82 -1.36 9.59
N MET A 105 1.65 -0.45 10.12
CA MET A 105 1.32 0.97 10.24
C MET A 105 1.76 1.77 9.01
N SER A 106 1.06 2.86 8.71
CA SER A 106 1.53 3.86 7.74
C SER A 106 2.33 4.93 8.48
N LEU A 107 3.67 4.91 8.35
CA LEU A 107 4.53 5.91 9.00
C LEU A 107 4.42 7.29 8.35
N ARG A 108 4.06 7.35 7.07
CA ARG A 108 3.71 8.58 6.33
C ARG A 108 2.27 8.53 5.84
N TRP A 109 1.64 9.68 5.66
CA TRP A 109 0.36 9.72 4.97
C TRP A 109 0.55 9.26 3.51
N ARG A 110 -0.28 8.30 3.09
CA ARG A 110 -0.26 7.77 1.72
C ARG A 110 -1.68 7.58 1.22
N ARG A 111 -1.92 7.96 -0.03
CA ARG A 111 -3.18 7.67 -0.70
C ARG A 111 -3.15 6.25 -1.25
N VAL A 112 -3.43 5.29 -0.38
CA VAL A 112 -3.56 3.87 -0.75
C VAL A 112 -5.00 3.60 -1.18
N THR A 113 -5.19 3.12 -2.41
CA THR A 113 -6.46 2.53 -2.86
C THR A 113 -6.37 1.02 -2.81
N PHE A 114 -5.34 0.45 -3.45
CA PHE A 114 -5.03 -0.98 -3.47
C PHE A 114 -3.51 -1.20 -3.50
N ILE A 115 -3.03 -2.25 -2.83
CA ILE A 115 -1.65 -2.75 -2.96
C ILE A 115 -1.72 -4.25 -3.20
N HIS A 116 -1.09 -4.71 -4.29
CA HIS A 116 -0.83 -6.13 -4.47
C HIS A 116 0.54 -6.46 -3.87
N THR A 117 0.56 -7.41 -2.94
CA THR A 117 1.76 -7.94 -2.30
C THR A 117 1.74 -9.48 -2.28
N THR A 118 2.84 -10.10 -1.88
CA THR A 118 2.96 -11.52 -1.56
C THR A 118 2.85 -11.74 -0.06
N TRP A 119 2.59 -12.98 0.34
CA TRP A 119 2.35 -13.35 1.72
C TRP A 119 3.59 -13.21 2.60
N ASP A 120 4.76 -13.61 2.10
CA ASP A 120 6.04 -13.41 2.79
C ASP A 120 6.30 -11.94 3.15
N ARG A 121 6.16 -11.05 2.16
CA ARG A 121 6.25 -9.59 2.34
C ARG A 121 5.20 -9.05 3.29
N PHE A 122 3.97 -9.58 3.21
CA PHE A 122 2.89 -9.17 4.10
C PHE A 122 3.17 -9.53 5.56
N GLN A 123 3.78 -10.70 5.81
CA GLN A 123 4.15 -11.12 7.17
C GLN A 123 5.35 -10.33 7.72
N ASP A 124 6.33 -10.02 6.87
CA ASP A 124 7.56 -9.34 7.29
C ASP A 124 7.43 -7.81 7.35
N ALA A 125 6.35 -7.26 6.79
CA ALA A 125 6.13 -5.81 6.73
C ALA A 125 5.95 -5.20 8.12
N THR A 126 6.70 -4.14 8.38
CA THR A 126 6.53 -3.31 9.59
C THR A 126 5.81 -2.01 9.26
N GLU A 127 5.83 -1.58 7.99
CA GLU A 127 5.08 -0.44 7.51
C GLU A 127 4.42 -0.67 6.13
N ILE A 128 3.42 0.15 5.78
CA ILE A 128 2.71 0.06 4.50
C ILE A 128 3.65 0.16 3.29
N ASN A 129 4.72 0.93 3.40
CA ASN A 129 5.70 1.09 2.34
C ASN A 129 6.41 -0.23 2.01
N ASP A 130 6.47 -1.20 2.93
CA ASP A 130 7.06 -2.54 2.74
C ASP A 130 6.27 -3.41 1.75
N LEU A 131 4.98 -3.11 1.55
CA LEU A 131 4.05 -3.94 0.80
C LEU A 131 4.10 -3.72 -0.71
N PHE A 132 4.78 -2.68 -1.21
CA PHE A 132 4.78 -2.38 -2.64
C PHE A 132 5.66 -3.35 -3.43
N ILE A 133 5.06 -4.08 -4.37
CA ILE A 133 5.76 -4.92 -5.36
C ILE A 133 6.08 -4.15 -6.65
N GLU A 134 5.57 -2.92 -6.79
CA GLU A 134 5.71 -2.16 -8.04
C GLU A 134 7.13 -1.58 -8.17
N GLY A 135 8.03 -2.42 -8.68
CA GLY A 135 9.40 -2.08 -9.02
C GLY A 135 10.08 -3.18 -9.84
N ASP A 136 11.08 -2.78 -10.61
CA ASP A 136 12.13 -3.68 -11.08
C ASP A 136 12.71 -4.43 -9.85
N PRO A 137 13.07 -5.74 -9.93
CA PRO A 137 13.68 -6.47 -8.80
C PRO A 137 14.84 -5.74 -8.12
N TYR A 138 15.56 -4.89 -8.85
CA TYR A 138 16.63 -4.08 -8.30
C TYR A 138 16.13 -2.87 -7.49
N VAL A 139 14.94 -2.32 -7.74
CA VAL A 139 14.29 -1.30 -6.90
C VAL A 139 14.00 -1.86 -5.53
N ASP A 140 13.46 -3.08 -5.48
CA ASP A 140 13.15 -3.76 -4.23
C ASP A 140 14.41 -4.04 -3.40
N ARG A 141 15.47 -4.53 -4.05
CA ARG A 141 16.77 -4.73 -3.40
C ARG A 141 17.37 -3.41 -2.91
N LEU A 142 17.30 -2.36 -3.73
CA LEU A 142 17.79 -1.03 -3.35
C LEU A 142 17.05 -0.50 -2.12
N TYR A 143 15.73 -0.64 -2.08
CA TYR A 143 14.91 -0.28 -0.93
C TYR A 143 15.32 -1.04 0.33
N ALA A 144 15.48 -2.36 0.24
CA ALA A 144 15.90 -3.20 1.36
C ALA A 144 17.28 -2.76 1.90
N VAL A 145 18.27 -2.59 1.03
CA VAL A 145 19.63 -2.15 1.40
C VAL A 145 19.60 -0.75 2.05
N LEU A 146 18.80 0.19 1.52
CA LEU A 146 18.65 1.52 2.12
C LEU A 146 18.03 1.44 3.52
N LYS A 147 16.99 0.61 3.70
CA LYS A 147 16.32 0.39 4.98
C LYS A 147 17.27 -0.22 6.02
N GLU A 148 18.07 -1.22 5.64
CA GLU A 148 19.11 -1.82 6.49
C GLU A 148 20.16 -0.80 6.94
N ARG A 149 20.45 0.18 6.09
CA ARG A 149 21.37 1.30 6.38
C ARG A 149 20.71 2.45 7.12
N GLY A 150 19.46 2.28 7.57
CA GLY A 150 18.69 3.28 8.31
C GLY A 150 18.11 4.42 7.45
N ILE A 151 18.21 4.35 6.13
CA ILE A 151 17.63 5.36 5.22
C ILE A 151 16.15 5.07 5.01
N GLN A 152 15.29 6.06 5.31
CA GLN A 152 13.85 5.99 5.08
C GLN A 152 13.50 6.38 3.65
N ALA A 153 13.65 5.44 2.73
CA ALA A 153 13.21 5.59 1.35
C ALA A 153 11.69 5.38 1.21
N GLU A 154 11.06 6.05 0.25
CA GLU A 154 9.63 6.01 -0.04
C GLU A 154 9.42 5.44 -1.44
N ARG A 155 8.72 4.31 -1.56
CA ARG A 155 8.40 3.69 -2.86
C ARG A 155 7.14 4.28 -3.47
N ASN A 156 7.08 4.24 -4.80
CA ASN A 156 5.95 4.75 -5.62
C ASN A 156 5.54 6.17 -5.20
N TYR A 157 6.53 7.05 -5.04
CA TYR A 157 6.37 8.36 -4.43
C TYR A 157 5.81 9.36 -5.44
N ALA A 158 4.75 10.09 -5.06
CA ALA A 158 4.16 11.11 -5.91
C ALA A 158 4.95 12.43 -5.81
N VAL A 159 5.57 12.85 -6.91
CA VAL A 159 6.24 14.14 -7.04
C VAL A 159 5.28 15.13 -7.70
N LYS A 160 5.15 16.31 -7.09
CA LYS A 160 4.37 17.43 -7.63
C LYS A 160 5.31 18.53 -8.08
N GLU A 161 5.45 18.73 -9.39
CA GLU A 161 6.29 19.76 -9.98
C GLU A 161 5.52 20.49 -11.08
N SER A 162 5.61 21.81 -11.12
CA SER A 162 5.05 22.66 -12.18
C SER A 162 3.56 22.45 -12.51
N GLY A 163 2.77 21.91 -11.58
CA GLY A 163 1.35 21.63 -11.76
C GLY A 163 1.02 20.18 -12.10
N ASP A 164 2.02 19.40 -12.51
CA ASP A 164 1.88 17.98 -12.82
C ASP A 164 2.21 17.10 -11.62
N VAL A 165 1.57 15.92 -11.56
CA VAL A 165 1.83 14.89 -10.56
C VAL A 165 2.28 13.64 -11.28
N TYR A 166 3.52 13.21 -11.03
CA TYR A 166 4.06 11.95 -11.54
C TYR A 166 4.59 11.10 -10.39
N HIS A 167 4.69 9.79 -10.62
CA HIS A 167 5.18 8.84 -9.63
C HIS A 167 6.61 8.44 -9.95
N VAL A 168 7.48 8.48 -8.94
CA VAL A 168 8.85 7.97 -9.04
C VAL A 168 8.96 6.63 -8.32
N PRO A 169 9.75 5.66 -8.85
CA PRO A 169 9.97 4.38 -8.20
C PRO A 169 10.41 4.49 -6.73
N LEU A 170 11.32 5.44 -6.44
CA LEU A 170 11.87 5.63 -5.10
C LEU A 170 12.24 7.10 -4.86
N ALA A 171 11.94 7.60 -3.67
CA ALA A 171 12.38 8.91 -3.20
C ALA A 171 12.94 8.80 -1.78
N VAL A 172 13.98 9.57 -1.46
CA VAL A 172 14.51 9.68 -0.10
C VAL A 172 14.27 11.11 0.39
N PRO A 173 13.34 11.31 1.34
CA PRO A 173 13.15 12.59 2.00
C PRO A 173 14.34 12.92 2.92
N CYS A 174 14.93 14.10 2.72
CA CYS A 174 16.04 14.60 3.53
C CYS A 174 15.63 15.89 4.25
N GLN A 175 16.46 16.39 5.17
CA GLN A 175 16.19 17.69 5.80
C GLN A 175 16.20 18.85 4.79
N ASN A 176 17.15 18.83 3.86
CA ASN A 176 17.32 19.84 2.82
C ASN A 176 16.83 19.32 1.46
N GLY A 177 15.53 19.04 1.38
CA GLY A 177 14.85 18.60 0.16
C GLY A 177 14.72 17.08 0.06
N ARG A 178 14.85 16.55 -1.15
CA ARG A 178 14.70 15.11 -1.42
C ARG A 178 15.73 14.65 -2.45
N ILE A 179 15.93 13.34 -2.49
CA ILE A 179 16.58 12.62 -3.59
C ILE A 179 15.46 11.84 -4.29
N THR A 180 15.35 11.94 -5.60
CA THR A 180 14.34 11.22 -6.40
C THR A 180 15.06 10.35 -7.42
N LEU A 181 14.68 9.07 -7.48
CA LEU A 181 15.14 8.15 -8.52
C LEU A 181 14.05 7.95 -9.55
N THR A 182 14.31 8.36 -10.78
CA THR A 182 13.44 8.10 -11.93
C THR A 182 13.73 6.73 -12.54
N THR A 183 12.84 6.26 -13.41
CA THR A 183 12.93 4.91 -14.00
C THR A 183 14.24 4.66 -14.77
N ASP A 184 14.80 5.69 -15.40
CA ASP A 184 16.09 5.66 -16.11
C ASP A 184 17.32 5.59 -15.18
N GLN A 185 17.15 5.91 -13.90
CA GLN A 185 18.20 5.87 -12.89
C GLN A 185 18.21 4.56 -12.09
N LEU A 186 17.34 3.61 -12.45
CA LEU A 186 17.23 2.35 -11.73
C LEU A 186 18.44 1.44 -11.97
N PRO A 187 18.97 0.80 -10.91
CA PRO A 187 20.09 -0.12 -11.05
C PRO A 187 19.69 -1.32 -11.91
N GLN A 188 20.64 -1.80 -12.71
CA GLN A 188 20.46 -2.94 -13.63
C GLN A 188 21.31 -4.16 -13.24
N SER A 189 22.00 -4.10 -12.09
CA SER A 189 22.84 -5.17 -11.55
C SER A 189 22.98 -5.06 -10.03
N GLU A 190 23.36 -6.15 -9.36
CA GLU A 190 23.60 -6.15 -7.91
C GLU A 190 24.70 -5.15 -7.49
N GLN A 191 25.78 -5.06 -8.26
CA GLN A 191 26.85 -4.11 -7.98
C GLN A 191 26.37 -2.66 -8.15
N ALA A 192 25.50 -2.40 -9.11
CA ALA A 192 24.88 -1.08 -9.29
C ALA A 192 23.95 -0.73 -8.12
N VAL A 193 23.22 -1.71 -7.56
CA VAL A 193 22.39 -1.51 -6.36
C VAL A 193 23.25 -1.03 -5.18
N LEU A 194 24.34 -1.73 -4.87
CA LEU A 194 25.20 -1.38 -3.73
C LEU A 194 25.88 -0.01 -3.92
N SER A 195 26.40 0.25 -5.12
CA SER A 195 27.02 1.54 -5.47
C SER A 195 26.03 2.70 -5.36
N LEU A 196 24.82 2.53 -5.89
CA LEU A 196 23.77 3.54 -5.82
C LEU A 196 23.30 3.75 -4.38
N ALA A 197 23.17 2.70 -3.59
CA ALA A 197 22.86 2.81 -2.17
C ALA A 197 23.93 3.61 -1.42
N ASP A 198 25.22 3.37 -1.68
CA ASP A 198 26.32 4.15 -1.09
C ASP A 198 26.27 5.62 -1.49
N GLN A 199 25.94 5.90 -2.76
CA GLN A 199 25.76 7.26 -3.27
C GLN A 199 24.61 7.97 -2.55
N ILE A 200 23.45 7.32 -2.42
CA ILE A 200 22.27 7.89 -1.76
C ILE A 200 22.56 8.18 -0.29
N VAL A 201 23.27 7.29 0.42
CA VAL A 201 23.66 7.52 1.82
C VAL A 201 24.53 8.78 1.94
N ARG A 202 25.54 8.93 1.07
CA ARG A 202 26.40 10.11 1.05
C ARG A 202 25.61 11.38 0.72
N GLU A 203 24.77 11.34 -0.29
CA GLU A 203 23.96 12.50 -0.70
C GLU A 203 22.93 12.89 0.39
N THR A 204 22.36 11.89 1.07
CA THR A 204 21.46 12.13 2.21
C THR A 204 22.20 12.88 3.33
N ALA A 205 23.44 12.49 3.64
CA ALA A 205 24.26 13.21 4.62
C ALA A 205 24.54 14.65 4.20
N VAL A 206 24.83 14.90 2.92
CA VAL A 206 25.01 16.26 2.37
C VAL A 206 23.72 17.09 2.46
N LYS A 207 22.55 16.47 2.28
CA LYS A 207 21.23 17.10 2.40
C LYS A 207 20.73 17.19 3.85
N GLY A 208 21.63 17.17 4.84
CA GLY A 208 21.30 17.35 6.25
C GLY A 208 20.79 16.09 6.95
N GLY A 209 20.83 14.94 6.30
CA GLY A 209 20.38 13.66 6.87
C GLY A 209 18.90 13.39 6.64
N ILE A 210 18.41 12.33 7.30
CA ILE A 210 17.03 11.83 7.15
C ILE A 210 16.05 12.84 7.77
N CYS A 211 14.93 13.07 7.09
CA CYS A 211 13.85 13.86 7.64
C CYS A 211 13.14 13.09 8.77
N GLN A 212 13.26 13.57 10.01
CA GLN A 212 12.69 12.90 11.19
C GLN A 212 11.16 13.02 11.30
N ASP A 213 10.54 13.93 10.53
CA ASP A 213 9.11 14.20 10.59
C ASP A 213 8.40 13.76 9.29
N PRO A 214 7.80 12.57 9.25
CA PRO A 214 7.17 12.05 8.04
C PRO A 214 5.94 12.83 7.57
N ALA A 215 5.38 13.71 8.40
CA ALA A 215 4.14 14.45 8.13
C ALA A 215 4.34 15.83 7.46
N THR A 216 5.58 16.30 7.29
CA THR A 216 5.87 17.71 6.97
C THR A 216 6.33 17.95 5.52
N ILE A 217 6.28 16.93 4.64
CA ILE A 217 6.68 17.03 3.21
C ILE A 217 5.52 16.69 2.29
#